data_AF-A0A959S5F6-F1
#
_entry.id   AF-A0A959S5F6-F1
#
_cell.length_a   1.000
_cell.length_b   1.000
_cell.length_c   1.000
_cell.angle_alpha   90.00
_cell.angle_beta   90.00
_cell.angle_gamma   90.00
#
_symmetry.space_group_name_H-M   'P 1'
#
loop_
_entity.id
_entity.type
_entity.pdbx_description
1 polymer ?
#
loop_
_entity_poly.entity_id
_entity_poly.type
_entity_poly.pdbx_seq_one_letter_code
_entity_poly.pdbx_strand_id
1 'polypeptide(L)'
;MKRLILLALICAPMFMAAQGRDTGASKPQADVSTVDYSGNRAIYAEVVVTTGQGVASARLEFGTDYKEIITNKEDVVKLEALKAKRYGSAIDALNALNSMGFKVVTSFTVDTRQGTEAHIILEKPNLPAGGVKPGRVGRDGK
;
A
#
# COMPACT_ATOMS: atom_id res chain seq x y z
N MET A 1 -0.87 18.65 -40.02
CA MET A 1 0.57 18.89 -39.86
C MET A 1 0.80 19.92 -38.76
N LYS A 2 1.55 19.54 -37.71
CA LYS A 2 2.38 20.35 -36.79
C LYS A 2 2.41 19.68 -35.40
N ARG A 3 3.34 18.73 -35.28
CA ARG A 3 3.98 18.34 -34.02
C ARG A 3 5.01 19.43 -33.70
N LEU A 4 5.22 19.73 -32.41
CA LEU A 4 6.33 20.48 -31.75
C LEU A 4 5.69 21.08 -30.49
N ILE A 5 5.95 20.58 -29.27
CA ILE A 5 7.11 20.82 -28.38
C ILE A 5 6.94 19.72 -27.29
N LEU A 6 7.73 18.66 -27.10
CA LEU A 6 9.16 18.39 -27.02
C LEU A 6 9.94 19.21 -25.98
N LEU A 7 10.23 18.53 -24.86
CA LEU A 7 11.43 18.61 -24.01
C LEU A 7 11.83 20.00 -23.47
N ALA A 8 11.53 20.23 -22.19
CA ALA A 8 12.36 21.07 -21.32
C ALA A 8 12.13 20.73 -19.85
N LEU A 9 12.91 19.78 -19.30
CA LEU A 9 13.40 19.76 -17.89
C LEU A 9 14.11 18.42 -17.60
N ILE A 10 15.07 18.08 -18.46
CA ILE A 10 16.17 17.18 -18.12
C ILE A 10 17.43 18.04 -18.31
N CYS A 11 18.05 18.47 -17.22
CA CYS A 11 19.49 18.80 -17.09
C CYS A 11 19.73 19.66 -15.85
N ALA A 12 20.12 19.03 -14.74
CA ALA A 12 21.31 19.44 -14.00
C ALA A 12 21.70 18.33 -13.01
N PRO A 13 22.70 17.49 -13.36
CA PRO A 13 23.48 16.76 -12.40
C PRO A 13 24.61 17.68 -11.91
N MET A 14 24.70 17.95 -10.61
CA MET A 14 25.95 18.44 -10.03
C MET A 14 26.29 17.64 -8.78
N PHE A 15 27.29 16.79 -8.99
CA PHE A 15 28.08 16.08 -8.01
C PHE A 15 28.97 17.03 -7.19
N MET A 16 29.32 16.57 -5.99
CA MET A 16 30.52 16.86 -5.18
C MET A 16 30.55 18.10 -4.28
N ALA A 17 30.39 17.83 -2.97
CA ALA A 17 31.41 18.12 -1.96
C ALA A 17 31.67 16.81 -1.21
N ALA A 18 32.74 16.04 -1.49
CA ALA A 18 34.13 16.26 -1.13
C ALA A 18 34.44 16.02 0.36
N GLN A 19 34.92 14.79 0.60
CA GLN A 19 36.01 14.41 1.51
C GLN A 19 35.76 14.50 3.03
N GLY A 20 35.38 13.35 3.59
CA GLY A 20 35.76 12.93 4.94
C GLY A 20 36.09 11.43 4.89
N ARG A 21 37.35 11.09 5.15
CA ARG A 21 37.84 9.72 5.30
C ARG A 21 37.00 8.98 6.34
N ASP A 22 36.50 7.80 5.99
CA ASP A 22 36.77 6.60 6.80
C ASP A 22 36.46 5.31 6.03
N THR A 23 37.44 4.43 6.04
CA THR A 23 37.38 3.07 5.50
C THR A 23 36.53 2.20 6.40
N GLY A 24 35.35 1.83 5.94
CA GLY A 24 34.54 0.77 6.51
C GLY A 24 33.70 0.16 5.41
N ALA A 25 33.98 -1.09 5.03
CA ALA A 25 33.16 -1.84 4.09
C ALA A 25 31.78 -2.12 4.72
N SER A 26 30.86 -1.19 4.56
CA SER A 26 29.45 -1.39 4.91
C SER A 26 28.82 -2.26 3.82
N LYS A 27 28.68 -3.55 4.11
CA LYS A 27 27.76 -4.44 3.39
C LYS A 27 26.40 -3.73 3.28
N PRO A 28 25.68 -3.81 2.15
CA PRO A 28 24.28 -3.41 2.14
C PRO A 28 23.53 -4.38 3.04
N GLN A 29 23.36 -4.00 4.30
CA GLN A 29 22.38 -4.61 5.17
C GLN A 29 21.05 -4.13 4.61
N ALA A 30 20.42 -5.00 3.81
CA ALA A 30 19.00 -4.90 3.55
C ALA A 30 18.34 -4.92 4.93
N ASP A 31 18.03 -3.73 5.45
CA ASP A 31 17.07 -3.61 6.53
C ASP A 31 15.72 -3.93 5.90
N VAL A 32 15.48 -5.24 5.74
CA VAL A 32 14.12 -5.76 5.79
C VAL A 32 13.71 -5.41 7.20
N SER A 33 13.09 -4.24 7.37
CA SER A 33 12.31 -3.96 8.55
C SER A 33 11.34 -5.13 8.65
N THR A 34 11.68 -6.09 9.50
CA THR A 34 10.75 -7.09 9.99
C THR A 34 9.67 -6.26 10.64
N VAL A 35 8.58 -6.07 9.91
CA VAL A 35 7.37 -5.43 10.42
C VAL A 35 7.01 -6.23 11.66
N ASP A 36 7.15 -5.59 12.81
CA ASP A 36 6.85 -6.18 14.09
C ASP A 36 5.32 -6.37 14.18
N TYR A 37 4.85 -7.59 13.90
CA TYR A 37 3.45 -7.98 13.98
C TYR A 37 2.94 -8.17 15.43
N SER A 38 3.74 -7.80 16.45
CA SER A 38 3.47 -8.18 17.84
C SER A 38 2.36 -7.40 18.56
N GLY A 39 1.72 -6.39 17.95
CA GLY A 39 0.69 -5.61 18.64
C GLY A 39 -0.49 -5.13 17.81
N ASN A 40 -0.40 -5.14 16.48
CA ASN A 40 -1.44 -4.59 15.62
C ASN A 40 -1.63 -5.48 14.40
N ARG A 41 -2.50 -6.48 14.55
CA ARG A 41 -2.91 -7.34 13.45
C ARG A 41 -3.71 -6.47 12.46
N ALA A 42 -3.07 -5.93 11.43
CA ALA A 42 -3.75 -5.20 10.37
C ALA A 42 -4.01 -6.13 9.18
N ILE A 43 -5.16 -5.95 8.52
CA ILE A 43 -5.48 -6.59 7.25
C ILE A 43 -5.09 -5.62 6.16
N TYR A 44 -4.24 -6.06 5.25
CA TYR A 44 -3.85 -5.27 4.08
C TYR A 44 -4.60 -5.72 2.83
N ALA A 45 -5.05 -4.73 2.07
CA ALA A 45 -5.67 -4.90 0.77
C ALA A 45 -4.96 -4.01 -0.24
N GLU A 46 -4.89 -4.47 -1.48
CA GLU A 46 -4.26 -3.76 -2.58
C GLU A 46 -5.25 -3.64 -3.74
N VAL A 47 -5.48 -2.41 -4.19
CA VAL A 47 -6.18 -2.15 -5.44
C VAL A 47 -5.14 -1.91 -6.51
N VAL A 48 -5.04 -2.84 -7.47
CA VAL A 48 -4.19 -2.67 -8.64
C VAL A 48 -5.03 -2.18 -9.80
N VAL A 49 -4.68 -1.01 -10.32
CA VAL A 49 -5.33 -0.37 -11.46
C VAL A 49 -4.42 -0.53 -12.67
N THR A 50 -4.93 -1.21 -13.68
CA THR A 50 -4.24 -1.36 -14.96
C THR A 50 -4.97 -0.56 -16.03
N THR A 51 -4.23 0.18 -16.84
CA THR A 51 -4.79 0.91 -17.98
C THR A 51 -4.35 0.22 -19.27
N GLY A 52 -5.25 -0.58 -19.84
CA GLY A 52 -5.00 -1.32 -21.09
C GLY A 52 -5.94 -0.85 -22.19
N GLN A 53 -5.41 -0.51 -23.37
CA GLN A 53 -6.22 -0.14 -24.56
C GLN A 53 -7.29 0.94 -24.30
N GLY A 54 -7.01 1.89 -23.39
CA GLY A 54 -7.96 2.95 -23.02
C GLY A 54 -9.04 2.55 -22.02
N VAL A 55 -9.05 1.31 -21.55
CA VAL A 55 -9.94 0.82 -20.49
C VAL A 55 -9.14 0.62 -19.21
N ALA A 56 -9.53 1.35 -18.16
CA ALA A 56 -8.98 1.12 -16.82
C ALA A 56 -9.73 -0.05 -16.17
N SER A 57 -8.99 -1.01 -15.60
CA SER A 57 -9.56 -2.10 -14.82
C SER A 57 -8.94 -2.10 -13.42
N ALA A 58 -9.75 -2.37 -12.41
CA ALA A 58 -9.27 -2.48 -11.03
C ALA A 58 -9.45 -3.92 -10.54
N ARG A 59 -8.36 -4.50 -10.03
CA ARG A 59 -8.36 -5.80 -9.34
C ARG A 59 -8.03 -5.59 -7.87
N LEU A 60 -8.63 -6.43 -7.03
CA LEU A 60 -8.43 -6.41 -5.60
C LEU A 60 -7.57 -7.61 -5.19
N GLU A 61 -6.50 -7.34 -4.47
CA GLU A 61 -5.61 -8.34 -3.90
C GLU A 61 -5.57 -8.18 -2.37
N PHE A 62 -5.40 -9.29 -1.67
CA PHE A 62 -5.27 -9.32 -0.21
C PHE A 62 -3.96 -10.03 0.12
N GLY A 63 -3.23 -9.54 1.13
CA GLY A 63 -2.01 -10.18 1.59
C GLY A 63 -2.28 -11.63 1.98
N THR A 64 -1.33 -12.55 1.72
CA THR A 64 -1.53 -14.01 1.85
C THR A 64 -2.02 -14.45 3.23
N ASP A 65 -1.66 -13.71 4.28
CA ASP A 65 -1.80 -14.16 5.66
C ASP A 65 -3.10 -13.62 6.32
N TYR A 66 -3.92 -12.90 5.55
CA TYR A 66 -5.11 -12.23 6.08
C TYR A 66 -6.13 -13.19 6.71
N LYS A 67 -6.20 -14.44 6.23
CA LYS A 67 -7.09 -15.49 6.75
C LYS A 67 -6.71 -15.97 8.14
N GLU A 68 -5.41 -15.95 8.46
CA GLU A 68 -4.88 -16.38 9.76
C GLU A 68 -5.07 -15.28 10.82
N ILE A 69 -5.14 -14.03 10.35
CA ILE A 69 -5.27 -12.86 11.19
C ILE A 69 -6.73 -12.64 11.61
N ILE A 70 -7.68 -12.82 10.67
CA ILE A 70 -9.11 -12.52 10.90
C ILE A 70 -9.75 -13.52 11.84
N THR A 71 -10.33 -13.02 12.93
CA THR A 71 -11.03 -13.84 13.92
C THR A 71 -12.48 -14.18 13.50
N ASN A 72 -13.13 -13.27 12.77
CA ASN A 72 -14.52 -13.46 12.32
C ASN A 72 -14.57 -14.14 10.93
N LYS A 73 -15.08 -15.38 10.87
CA LYS A 73 -15.20 -16.14 9.61
C LYS A 73 -16.12 -15.46 8.59
N GLU A 74 -17.12 -14.68 9.02
CA GLU A 74 -18.00 -13.95 8.09
C GLU A 74 -17.24 -12.85 7.34
N ASP A 75 -16.26 -12.21 7.99
CA ASP A 75 -15.44 -11.19 7.35
C ASP A 75 -14.54 -11.82 6.28
N VAL A 76 -14.02 -13.03 6.51
CA VAL A 76 -13.27 -13.78 5.50
C VAL A 76 -14.12 -14.03 4.26
N VAL A 77 -15.37 -14.45 4.44
CA VAL A 77 -16.31 -14.70 3.32
C VAL A 77 -16.58 -13.41 2.55
N LYS A 78 -16.80 -12.28 3.24
CA LYS A 78 -17.01 -10.98 2.59
C LYS A 78 -15.79 -10.53 1.79
N LEU A 79 -14.58 -10.70 2.32
CA LEU A 79 -13.35 -10.32 1.63
C LEU A 79 -13.10 -11.19 0.39
N GLU A 80 -13.32 -12.51 0.48
CA GLU A 80 -13.25 -13.40 -0.70
C GLU A 80 -14.29 -13.01 -1.77
N ALA A 81 -15.51 -12.64 -1.37
CA ALA A 81 -16.51 -12.14 -2.31
C ALA A 81 -16.08 -10.83 -3.00
N LEU A 82 -15.46 -9.91 -2.26
CA LEU A 82 -14.89 -8.69 -2.85
C LEU A 82 -13.72 -8.98 -3.79
N LYS A 83 -12.87 -9.95 -3.47
CA LYS A 83 -11.74 -10.39 -4.31
C LYS A 83 -12.21 -10.96 -5.64
N ALA A 84 -13.29 -11.74 -5.61
CA ALA A 84 -13.87 -12.36 -6.81
C ALA A 84 -14.56 -11.34 -7.74
N LYS A 85 -14.89 -10.14 -7.24
CA LYS A 85 -15.58 -9.11 -8.00
C LYS A 85 -14.61 -8.38 -8.94
N ARG A 86 -15.03 -8.20 -10.20
CA ARG A 86 -14.37 -7.28 -11.14
C ARG A 86 -14.94 -5.88 -10.96
N TYR A 87 -14.09 -4.90 -10.78
CA TYR A 87 -14.49 -3.50 -10.64
C TYR A 87 -14.26 -2.77 -11.96
N GLY A 88 -15.28 -2.02 -12.40
CA GLY A 88 -15.20 -1.18 -13.60
C GLY A 88 -14.37 0.09 -13.40
N SER A 89 -14.07 0.45 -12.15
CA SER A 89 -13.22 1.58 -11.80
C SER A 89 -12.50 1.36 -10.48
N ALA A 90 -11.40 2.07 -10.27
CA ALA A 90 -10.71 2.11 -8.98
C ALA A 90 -11.60 2.69 -7.88
N ILE A 91 -12.45 3.67 -8.22
CA ILE A 91 -13.36 4.34 -7.28
C ILE A 91 -14.35 3.33 -6.69
N ASP A 92 -14.90 2.42 -7.50
CA ASP A 92 -15.82 1.39 -7.02
C ASP A 92 -15.14 0.42 -6.06
N ALA A 93 -13.90 0.03 -6.35
CA ALA A 93 -13.11 -0.85 -5.49
C ALA A 93 -12.78 -0.17 -4.15
N LEU A 94 -12.35 1.09 -4.20
CA LEU A 94 -12.04 1.88 -3.01
C LEU A 94 -13.28 2.12 -2.15
N ASN A 95 -14.44 2.42 -2.75
CA ASN A 95 -15.69 2.59 -2.02
C ASN A 95 -16.13 1.30 -1.33
N ALA A 96 -16.00 0.15 -1.99
CA ALA A 96 -16.32 -1.14 -1.39
C ALA A 96 -15.44 -1.43 -0.17
N LEU A 97 -14.12 -1.20 -0.28
CA LEU A 97 -13.19 -1.37 0.83
C LEU A 97 -13.40 -0.37 1.97
N ASN A 98 -13.65 0.90 1.63
CA ASN A 98 -13.93 1.94 2.61
C ASN A 98 -15.19 1.62 3.43
N SER A 99 -16.24 1.07 2.79
CA SER A 99 -17.45 0.61 3.49
C SER A 99 -17.18 -0.51 4.50
N MET A 100 -16.07 -1.25 4.34
CA MET A 100 -15.60 -2.28 5.27
C MET A 100 -14.60 -1.76 6.32
N GLY A 101 -14.31 -0.46 6.31
CA GLY A 101 -13.41 0.19 7.27
C GLY A 101 -11.93 0.18 6.89
N PHE A 102 -11.59 -0.14 5.63
CA PHE A 102 -10.23 0.02 5.13
C PHE A 102 -9.89 1.49 4.88
N LYS A 103 -8.64 1.86 5.14
CA LYS A 103 -8.10 3.20 4.91
C LYS A 103 -6.88 3.14 4.00
N VAL A 104 -6.75 4.11 3.11
CA VAL A 104 -5.57 4.22 2.24
C VAL A 104 -4.34 4.54 3.07
N VAL A 105 -3.27 3.78 2.87
CA VAL A 105 -1.96 3.95 3.53
C VAL A 105 -0.99 4.63 2.58
N THR A 106 -0.87 4.07 1.37
CA THR A 106 0.09 4.55 0.37
C THR A 106 -0.38 4.18 -1.03
N SER A 107 0.21 4.84 -2.03
CA SER A 107 0.02 4.52 -3.44
C SER A 107 1.31 4.73 -4.21
N PHE A 108 1.58 3.86 -5.17
CA PHE A 108 2.74 3.97 -6.06
C PHE A 108 2.40 3.44 -7.44
N THR A 109 3.17 3.83 -8.44
CA THR A 109 3.04 3.35 -9.82
C THR A 109 4.23 2.51 -10.19
N VAL A 110 3.99 1.41 -10.90
CA VAL A 110 5.03 0.53 -11.42
C VAL A 110 4.89 0.45 -12.93
N ASP A 111 5.95 0.80 -13.64
CA ASP A 111 6.02 0.56 -15.08
C ASP A 111 6.38 -0.89 -15.34
N THR A 112 5.43 -1.64 -15.88
CA THR A 112 5.61 -3.03 -16.28
C THR A 112 5.81 -3.12 -17.80
N ARG A 113 6.25 -4.28 -18.28
CA ARG A 113 6.34 -4.54 -19.74
C ARG A 113 4.97 -4.45 -20.44
N GLN A 114 3.87 -4.57 -19.70
CA GLN A 114 2.50 -4.55 -20.21
C GLN A 114 1.84 -3.16 -20.13
N GLY A 115 2.51 -2.20 -19.47
CA GLY A 115 1.99 -0.85 -19.23
C GLY A 115 2.25 -0.40 -17.79
N THR A 116 1.77 0.81 -17.48
CA THR A 116 1.84 1.36 -16.12
C THR A 116 0.71 0.79 -15.26
N GLU A 117 1.06 0.19 -14.13
CA GLU A 117 0.13 -0.24 -13.09
C GLU A 117 0.17 0.77 -11.94
N ALA A 118 -1.00 1.14 -11.39
CA ALA A 118 -1.09 1.92 -10.16
C ALA A 118 -1.55 1.01 -9.02
N HIS A 119 -0.79 1.01 -7.93
CA HIS A 119 -1.00 0.19 -6.76
C HIS A 119 -1.45 1.09 -5.61
N ILE A 120 -2.60 0.80 -5.02
CA ILE A 120 -3.14 1.54 -3.87
C ILE A 120 -3.25 0.56 -2.72
N ILE A 121 -2.49 0.80 -1.66
CA ILE A 121 -2.45 -0.06 -0.47
C ILE A 121 -3.39 0.51 0.59
N LEU A 122 -4.24 -0.36 1.12
CA LEU A 122 -5.20 -0.05 2.17
C LEU A 122 -4.98 -0.97 3.37
N GLU A 123 -5.25 -0.45 4.56
CA GLU A 123 -5.21 -1.20 5.81
C GLU A 123 -6.53 -1.13 6.56
N LYS A 124 -6.87 -2.21 7.26
CA LYS A 124 -7.93 -2.24 8.27
C LYS A 124 -7.37 -2.86 9.55
N PRO A 125 -7.43 -2.17 10.71
CA PRO A 125 -7.02 -2.79 11.97
C PRO A 125 -7.98 -3.94 12.31
N ASN A 126 -7.43 -5.13 12.54
CA ASN A 126 -8.16 -6.27 13.05
C ASN A 126 -7.99 -6.30 14.58
N LEU A 127 -8.80 -5.47 15.24
CA LEU A 127 -8.90 -5.47 16.69
C LEU A 127 -9.61 -6.76 17.14
N PRO A 128 -9.06 -7.53 18.09
CA PRO A 128 -9.76 -8.67 18.65
C PRO A 128 -11.12 -8.23 19.23
N ALA A 129 -12.14 -9.06 19.08
CA ALA A 129 -13.46 -8.85 19.67
C ALA A 129 -13.32 -8.79 21.20
N GLY A 130 -13.25 -7.58 21.75
CA GLY A 130 -12.87 -7.32 23.15
C GLY A 130 -11.78 -6.27 23.34
N GLY A 131 -11.32 -5.60 22.28
CA GLY A 131 -10.25 -4.61 22.30
C GLY A 131 -10.33 -3.63 23.47
N VAL A 132 -9.36 -3.75 24.38
CA VAL A 132 -9.01 -2.72 25.36
C VAL A 132 -8.86 -1.40 24.61
N LYS A 133 -9.70 -0.42 24.94
CA LYS A 133 -9.56 0.95 24.45
C LYS A 133 -8.11 1.37 24.69
N PRO A 134 -7.40 1.98 23.71
CA PRO A 134 -6.08 2.53 23.96
C PRO A 134 -6.20 3.43 25.18
N GLY A 135 -5.57 3.03 26.28
CA GLY A 135 -5.61 3.78 27.52
C GLY A 135 -5.19 5.20 27.18
N ARG A 136 -6.06 6.18 27.44
CA ARG A 136 -5.63 7.56 27.52
C ARG A 136 -4.46 7.54 28.50
N VAL A 137 -3.25 7.76 28.00
CA VAL A 137 -2.09 8.00 28.85
C VAL A 137 -2.48 9.18 29.72
N GLY A 138 -2.81 8.88 30.97
CA GLY A 138 -3.18 9.85 31.98
C GLY A 138 -2.03 10.83 32.08
N ARG A 139 -2.28 12.07 31.70
CA ARG A 139 -1.42 13.20 32.01
C ARG A 139 -1.62 13.53 33.49
N ASP A 140 -1.23 12.61 34.36
CA ASP A 140 -1.08 12.87 35.79
C ASP A 140 0.40 13.11 36.06
N GLY A 141 0.85 14.29 35.61
CA GLY A 141 2.07 14.89 36.12
C GLY A 141 1.71 15.64 37.40
N LYS A 142 1.96 15.02 38.55
CA LYS A 142 2.25 15.73 39.79
C LYS A 142 3.64 16.32 39.73
#